data_AF-A0A7C3A778-F1
#
_entry.id   AF-A0A7C3A778-F1
#
_cell.length_a   1.000
_cell.length_b   1.000
_cell.length_c   1.000
_cell.angle_alpha   90.00
_cell.angle_beta   90.00
_cell.angle_gamma   90.00
#
_symmetry.space_group_name_H-M   'P 1'
#
loop_
_entity.id
_entity.type
_entity.pdbx_description
1 polymer ?
#
loop_
_entity_poly.entity_id
_entity_poly.type
_entity_poly.pdbx_seq_one_letter_code
_entity_poly.pdbx_strand_id
1 'polypeptide(L)'
;LTAEKDGSYTNTQRLVQWHDKAVDPPGDARSEAWFLYHLGKRLKELYQDDDTPKGRQIRALTWDYPTKGPYDEPDLEAVLKEINGFTVADGKPVSSFRELKDDGSTACGCWIYSGIMPEEGYNRARNRKGDDKAALEWGFSWPNNVRILYNRASADPQGRPWSERKRWVWWDSEQGRWTGYDVPDFPADKPPDYQPPEGARGLDAHAGDKPFVMLPDGRGRLFVPSGLLDGPLPTHYEPWESPVGNLLYPKTPRSPVAPLFERPDNPYHEIGDPRFPYVITTYRLTEHHTAGGMSRTVPWLAELQPEGFVEISPELAAELGIANGDWVVVSTLRGEAEARALVTDRIQPLVIHGRKVHQIGMPWHFGYKGYAQGGIANDLSALIEDPNSRIHEAKSFTCNLRKGRIAREGERPL
;
A
#
# COMPACT_ATOMS: atom_id res chain seq x y z
N LEU A 1 -13.70 -12.24 -0.24
CA LEU A 1 -15.11 -11.84 -0.06
C LEU A 1 -15.29 -11.52 1.42
N THR A 2 -15.70 -10.30 1.75
CA THR A 2 -15.66 -9.79 3.13
C THR A 2 -16.86 -10.25 3.97
N ALA A 3 -17.95 -10.67 3.34
CA ALA A 3 -19.21 -11.00 4.02
C ALA A 3 -19.25 -12.40 4.65
N GLU A 4 -18.30 -13.28 4.33
CA GLU A 4 -18.30 -14.71 4.70
C GLU A 4 -17.51 -15.01 5.97
N LYS A 5 -16.88 -14.00 6.55
CA LYS A 5 -16.05 -14.07 7.75
C LYS A 5 -16.18 -12.78 8.56
N ASP A 6 -15.92 -12.85 9.86
CA ASP A 6 -15.69 -11.70 10.70
C ASP A 6 -14.20 -11.30 10.70
N GLY A 7 -13.89 -10.18 11.35
CA GLY A 7 -12.53 -9.69 11.51
C GLY A 7 -12.44 -8.18 11.34
N SER A 8 -11.22 -7.65 11.26
CA SER A 8 -10.99 -6.22 11.05
C SER A 8 -10.14 -5.94 9.82
N TYR A 9 -10.38 -4.80 9.19
CA TYR A 9 -9.49 -4.24 8.18
C TYR A 9 -9.13 -2.79 8.53
N THR A 10 -8.00 -2.35 8.00
CA THR A 10 -7.50 -0.99 8.20
C THR A 10 -7.55 -0.25 6.87
N ASN A 11 -8.25 0.88 6.84
CA ASN A 11 -8.36 1.69 5.62
C ASN A 11 -7.18 2.68 5.47
N THR A 12 -7.19 3.49 4.40
CA THR A 12 -6.15 4.49 4.10
C THR A 12 -5.97 5.56 5.21
N GLN A 13 -6.99 5.79 6.03
CA GLN A 13 -6.95 6.73 7.14
C GLN A 13 -6.40 6.11 8.43
N ARG A 14 -5.84 4.88 8.37
CA ARG A 14 -5.43 4.06 9.53
C ARG A 14 -6.59 3.60 10.41
N LEU A 15 -7.83 3.83 9.96
CA LEU A 15 -9.04 3.46 10.68
C LEU A 15 -9.29 1.95 10.54
N VAL A 16 -9.17 1.28 11.67
CA VAL A 16 -9.48 -0.13 11.91
C VAL A 16 -10.98 -0.26 12.18
N GLN A 17 -11.64 -1.08 11.38
CA GLN A 17 -13.07 -1.36 11.50
C GLN A 17 -13.30 -2.86 11.53
N TRP A 18 -14.05 -3.30 12.53
CA TRP A 18 -14.53 -4.66 12.61
C TRP A 18 -15.71 -4.89 11.66
N HIS A 19 -15.83 -6.06 11.06
CA HIS A 19 -17.05 -6.51 10.39
C HIS A 19 -17.41 -7.91 10.90
N ASP A 20 -18.69 -8.21 10.93
CA ASP A 20 -19.19 -9.52 11.33
C ASP A 20 -19.50 -10.35 10.09
N LYS A 21 -19.41 -11.68 10.24
CA LYS A 21 -19.86 -12.63 9.23
C LYS A 21 -21.35 -12.45 9.00
N ALA A 22 -21.74 -12.32 7.74
CA ALA A 22 -23.13 -12.14 7.32
C ALA A 22 -23.72 -13.37 6.64
N VAL A 23 -22.91 -14.16 5.92
CA VAL A 23 -23.34 -15.35 5.19
C VAL A 23 -22.32 -16.48 5.31
N ASP A 24 -22.74 -17.72 5.11
CA ASP A 24 -21.81 -18.84 4.99
C ASP A 24 -21.13 -18.87 3.61
N PRO A 25 -19.84 -19.26 3.54
CA PRO A 25 -19.14 -19.39 2.27
C PRO A 25 -19.71 -20.55 1.44
N PRO A 26 -19.59 -20.51 0.10
CA PRO A 26 -20.15 -21.55 -0.77
C PRO A 26 -19.35 -22.86 -0.69
N GLY A 27 -20.06 -23.99 -0.75
CA GLY A 27 -19.45 -25.31 -0.80
C GLY A 27 -18.56 -25.58 0.40
N ASP A 28 -17.32 -26.01 0.15
CA ASP A 28 -16.33 -26.30 1.20
C ASP A 28 -15.30 -25.18 1.39
N ALA A 29 -15.60 -23.95 0.94
CA ALA A 29 -14.72 -22.82 1.19
C ALA A 29 -14.61 -22.52 2.71
N ARG A 30 -13.44 -22.05 3.13
CA ARG A 30 -13.12 -21.66 4.51
C ARG A 30 -12.40 -20.31 4.53
N SER A 31 -12.46 -19.63 5.66
CA SER A 31 -11.75 -18.37 5.84
C SER A 31 -10.22 -18.59 5.79
N GLU A 32 -9.46 -17.56 5.43
CA GLU A 32 -8.01 -17.63 5.48
C GLU A 32 -7.49 -17.84 6.90
N ALA A 33 -8.21 -17.34 7.92
CA ALA A 33 -7.86 -17.54 9.32
C ALA A 33 -7.98 -19.02 9.73
N TRP A 34 -9.08 -19.67 9.34
CA TRP A 34 -9.25 -21.12 9.49
C TRP A 34 -8.09 -21.89 8.87
N PHE A 35 -7.78 -21.60 7.60
CA PHE A 35 -6.71 -22.29 6.87
C PHE A 35 -5.36 -22.14 7.58
N LEU A 36 -4.98 -20.93 7.98
CA LEU A 36 -3.72 -20.66 8.66
C LEU A 36 -3.65 -21.30 10.04
N TYR A 37 -4.74 -21.24 10.81
CA TYR A 37 -4.80 -21.83 12.14
C TYR A 37 -4.60 -23.35 12.09
N HIS A 38 -5.38 -24.05 11.27
CA HIS A 38 -5.31 -25.51 11.14
C HIS A 38 -4.03 -25.99 10.49
N LEU A 39 -3.48 -25.23 9.53
CA LEU A 39 -2.13 -25.50 8.99
C LEU A 39 -1.08 -25.39 10.10
N GLY A 40 -1.14 -24.34 10.92
CA GLY A 40 -0.22 -24.16 12.06
C GLY A 40 -0.30 -25.32 13.05
N LYS A 41 -1.51 -25.77 13.42
CA LYS A 41 -1.69 -26.94 14.31
C LYS A 41 -1.06 -28.21 13.73
N ARG A 42 -1.29 -28.51 12.45
CA ARG A 42 -0.69 -29.67 11.76
C ARG A 42 0.84 -29.56 11.66
N LEU A 43 1.38 -28.36 11.45
CA LEU A 43 2.82 -28.14 11.47
C LEU A 43 3.41 -28.39 12.87
N LYS A 44 2.75 -27.94 13.93
CA LYS A 44 3.21 -28.22 15.31
C LYS A 44 3.20 -29.70 15.63
N GLU A 45 2.16 -30.43 15.20
CA GLU A 45 2.07 -31.89 15.35
C GLU A 45 3.17 -32.60 14.56
N LEU A 46 3.40 -32.21 13.29
CA LEU A 46 4.46 -32.79 12.46
C LEU A 46 5.86 -32.63 13.10
N TYR A 47 6.10 -31.52 13.80
CA TYR A 47 7.38 -31.23 14.44
C TYR A 47 7.41 -31.58 15.93
N GLN A 48 6.41 -32.31 16.47
CA GLN A 48 6.28 -32.54 17.91
C GLN A 48 7.51 -33.22 18.54
N ASP A 49 8.18 -34.10 17.81
CA ASP A 49 9.37 -34.84 18.25
C ASP A 49 10.67 -34.33 17.61
N ASP A 50 10.62 -33.21 16.87
CA ASP A 50 11.79 -32.64 16.20
C ASP A 50 12.56 -31.69 17.14
N ASP A 51 13.66 -32.20 17.71
CA ASP A 51 14.56 -31.45 18.58
C ASP A 51 15.62 -30.63 17.84
N THR A 52 15.59 -30.53 16.52
CA THR A 52 16.45 -29.61 15.77
C THR A 52 16.11 -28.14 16.10
N PRO A 53 17.01 -27.18 15.83
CA PRO A 53 16.71 -25.76 16.00
C PRO A 53 15.41 -25.32 15.31
N LYS A 54 15.11 -25.88 14.13
CA LYS A 54 13.90 -25.59 13.37
C LYS A 54 12.64 -26.15 14.06
N GLY A 55 12.67 -27.41 14.47
CA GLY A 55 11.54 -28.03 15.17
C GLY A 55 11.22 -27.33 16.49
N ARG A 56 12.25 -26.96 17.27
CA ARG A 56 12.08 -26.16 18.49
C ARG A 56 11.37 -24.83 18.24
N GLN A 57 11.71 -24.10 17.17
CA GLN A 57 11.06 -22.82 16.84
C GLN A 57 9.57 -22.99 16.51
N ILE A 58 9.22 -24.01 15.73
CA ILE A 58 7.82 -24.30 15.37
C ILE A 58 7.01 -24.68 16.61
N ARG A 59 7.57 -25.54 17.47
CA ARG A 59 6.90 -25.96 18.72
C ARG A 59 6.69 -24.80 19.71
N ALA A 60 7.61 -23.84 19.73
CA ALA A 60 7.57 -22.70 20.66
C ALA A 60 6.53 -21.62 20.33
N LEU A 61 5.96 -21.61 19.11
CA LEU A 61 4.94 -20.63 18.73
C LEU A 61 3.66 -20.79 19.57
N THR A 62 3.19 -19.73 20.24
CA THR A 62 1.86 -19.70 20.85
C THR A 62 0.81 -19.83 19.74
N TRP A 63 -0.08 -20.83 19.84
CA TRP A 63 -1.02 -21.20 18.75
C TRP A 63 -2.28 -21.90 19.29
N ASP A 64 -2.76 -21.41 20.43
CA ASP A 64 -3.82 -21.95 21.27
C ASP A 64 -5.06 -21.05 21.31
N TYR A 65 -5.36 -20.40 20.19
CA TYR A 65 -6.57 -19.60 20.04
C TYR A 65 -7.83 -20.45 20.26
N PRO A 66 -8.83 -19.92 21.00
CA PRO A 66 -10.12 -20.58 21.10
C PRO A 66 -10.80 -20.61 19.73
N THR A 67 -11.60 -21.65 19.51
CA THR A 67 -12.31 -21.87 18.25
C THR A 67 -13.82 -21.77 18.46
N LYS A 68 -14.55 -21.48 17.39
CA LYS A 68 -16.00 -21.28 17.36
C LYS A 68 -16.63 -22.07 16.22
N GLY A 69 -17.87 -22.48 16.44
CA GLY A 69 -18.73 -23.09 15.41
C GLY A 69 -18.31 -24.52 15.03
N PRO A 70 -19.01 -25.12 14.05
CA PRO A 70 -18.88 -26.54 13.72
C PRO A 70 -17.58 -26.92 13.00
N TYR A 71 -16.81 -25.93 12.54
CA TYR A 71 -15.57 -26.14 11.80
C TYR A 71 -14.33 -25.72 12.59
N ASP A 72 -14.46 -25.36 13.86
CA ASP A 72 -13.32 -24.85 14.64
C ASP A 72 -12.67 -23.61 14.01
N GLU A 73 -13.48 -22.59 13.69
CA GLU A 73 -12.99 -21.29 13.22
C GLU A 73 -12.30 -20.55 14.38
N PRO A 74 -11.04 -20.07 14.23
CA PRO A 74 -10.36 -19.35 15.31
C PRO A 74 -11.09 -18.05 15.67
N ASP A 75 -11.15 -17.74 16.97
CA ASP A 75 -11.74 -16.50 17.47
C ASP A 75 -10.84 -15.30 17.16
N LEU A 76 -11.23 -14.51 16.16
CA LEU A 76 -10.47 -13.35 15.75
C LEU A 76 -10.45 -12.21 16.79
N GLU A 77 -11.36 -12.19 17.77
CA GLU A 77 -11.24 -11.24 18.89
C GLU A 77 -10.12 -11.63 19.86
N ALA A 78 -9.86 -12.93 20.05
CA ALA A 78 -8.71 -13.39 20.81
C ALA A 78 -7.39 -13.02 20.09
N VAL A 79 -7.36 -13.16 18.77
CA VAL A 79 -6.23 -12.71 17.94
C VAL A 79 -6.05 -11.19 18.04
N LEU A 80 -7.14 -10.42 17.99
CA LEU A 80 -7.08 -8.96 18.13
C LEU A 80 -6.60 -8.53 19.52
N LYS A 81 -6.97 -9.25 20.58
CA LYS A 81 -6.47 -9.03 21.94
C LYS A 81 -4.96 -9.26 22.03
N GLU A 82 -4.44 -10.30 21.38
CA GLU A 82 -2.99 -10.52 21.30
C GLU A 82 -2.29 -9.39 20.51
N ILE A 83 -2.89 -8.95 19.39
CA ILE A 83 -2.39 -7.82 18.59
C ILE A 83 -2.37 -6.52 19.42
N ASN A 84 -3.42 -6.24 20.19
CA ASN A 84 -3.50 -5.11 21.13
C ASN A 84 -2.39 -5.18 22.19
N GLY A 85 -2.17 -6.37 22.73
CA GLY A 85 -1.26 -6.66 23.81
C GLY A 85 -1.94 -6.79 25.17
N PHE A 86 -1.23 -7.44 26.08
CA PHE A 86 -1.70 -7.82 27.40
C PHE A 86 -0.53 -8.02 28.38
N THR A 87 -0.83 -8.02 29.67
CA THR A 87 0.10 -8.39 30.75
C THR A 87 0.27 -9.91 30.81
N VAL A 88 1.51 -10.40 30.70
CA VAL A 88 1.81 -11.85 30.59
C VAL A 88 1.37 -12.63 31.82
N ALA A 89 1.43 -12.02 33.00
CA ALA A 89 1.13 -12.69 34.27
C ALA A 89 -0.35 -13.08 34.45
N ASP A 90 -1.28 -12.29 33.91
CA ASP A 90 -2.72 -12.48 34.13
C ASP A 90 -3.58 -12.35 32.85
N GLY A 91 -2.96 -12.10 31.70
CA GLY A 91 -3.64 -12.05 30.40
C GLY A 91 -4.56 -10.85 30.20
N LYS A 92 -4.47 -9.81 31.04
CA LYS A 92 -5.33 -8.63 30.92
C LYS A 92 -4.85 -7.69 29.82
N PRO A 93 -5.74 -7.13 28.98
CA PRO A 93 -5.35 -6.19 27.95
C PRO A 93 -4.64 -4.97 28.53
N VAL A 94 -3.64 -4.46 27.81
CA VAL A 94 -3.07 -3.12 28.08
C VAL A 94 -3.91 -2.05 27.40
N SER A 95 -4.02 -0.88 28.03
CA SER A 95 -4.91 0.19 27.55
C SER A 95 -4.33 1.02 26.41
N SER A 96 -3.00 0.97 26.23
CA SER A 96 -2.24 1.73 25.24
C SER A 96 -0.83 1.16 25.11
N PHE A 97 -0.15 1.45 24.01
CA PHE A 97 1.27 1.07 23.83
C PHE A 97 2.20 1.68 24.88
N ARG A 98 1.75 2.72 25.59
CA ARG A 98 2.50 3.37 26.68
C ARG A 98 2.67 2.47 27.92
N GLU A 99 1.86 1.43 28.06
CA GLU A 99 1.95 0.47 29.16
C GLU A 99 2.86 -0.72 28.83
N LEU A 100 3.32 -0.84 27.57
CA LEU A 100 4.22 -1.90 27.15
C LEU A 100 5.61 -1.73 27.78
N LYS A 101 6.20 -2.86 28.17
CA LYS A 101 7.51 -2.94 28.84
C LYS A 101 8.46 -3.85 28.07
N ASP A 102 9.75 -3.59 28.21
CA ASP A 102 10.85 -4.33 27.59
C ASP A 102 11.40 -5.46 28.48
N ASP A 103 10.78 -5.71 29.64
CA ASP A 103 11.16 -6.72 30.62
C ASP A 103 10.44 -8.07 30.46
N GLY A 104 9.59 -8.19 29.42
CA GLY A 104 8.80 -9.39 29.13
C GLY A 104 7.52 -9.53 29.97
N SER A 105 7.19 -8.56 30.83
CA SER A 105 5.93 -8.58 31.59
C SER A 105 4.69 -8.22 30.77
N THR A 106 4.88 -7.68 29.55
CA THR A 106 3.82 -7.44 28.56
C THR A 106 4.14 -8.13 27.25
N ALA A 107 3.13 -8.67 26.57
CA ALA A 107 3.20 -9.17 25.21
C ALA A 107 2.30 -8.31 24.30
N CYS A 108 2.70 -8.10 23.05
CA CYS A 108 1.92 -7.32 22.08
C CYS A 108 2.28 -7.74 20.65
N GLY A 109 1.28 -8.19 19.89
CA GLY A 109 1.48 -8.64 18.52
C GLY A 109 1.78 -7.49 17.54
N CYS A 110 1.20 -6.31 17.75
CA CYS A 110 1.51 -5.11 16.96
C CYS A 110 1.29 -3.82 17.75
N TRP A 111 2.37 -3.24 18.28
CA TRP A 111 2.32 -2.13 19.24
C TRP A 111 1.49 -0.92 18.78
N ILE A 112 1.48 -0.58 17.48
CA ILE A 112 0.68 0.56 16.98
C ILE A 112 -0.83 0.35 17.15
N TYR A 113 -1.30 -0.90 17.22
CA TYR A 113 -2.70 -1.26 17.47
C TYR A 113 -3.04 -1.28 18.97
N SER A 114 -2.05 -1.22 19.86
CA SER A 114 -2.30 -1.23 21.30
C SER A 114 -3.20 -0.06 21.73
N GLY A 115 -4.24 -0.39 22.48
CA GLY A 115 -5.37 0.48 22.81
C GLY A 115 -6.61 0.29 21.93
N ILE A 116 -6.60 -0.62 20.96
CA ILE A 116 -7.81 -1.04 20.22
C ILE A 116 -8.76 -1.87 21.11
N MET A 117 -8.20 -2.65 22.04
CA MET A 117 -8.93 -3.39 23.06
C MET A 117 -8.40 -2.99 24.45
N PRO A 118 -8.75 -1.80 24.95
CA PRO A 118 -8.09 -1.23 26.12
C PRO A 118 -8.48 -1.92 27.44
N GLU A 119 -9.54 -2.73 27.43
CA GLU A 119 -10.04 -3.51 28.56
C GLU A 119 -10.76 -4.77 28.06
N GLU A 120 -11.02 -5.71 28.96
CA GLU A 120 -11.62 -7.00 28.61
C GLU A 120 -13.01 -6.82 27.98
N GLY A 121 -13.25 -7.46 26.84
CA GLY A 121 -14.54 -7.43 26.14
C GLY A 121 -14.86 -6.10 25.43
N TYR A 122 -13.98 -5.11 25.44
CA TYR A 122 -14.22 -3.85 24.74
C TYR A 122 -13.33 -3.69 23.51
N ASN A 123 -13.92 -3.84 22.33
CA ASN A 123 -13.25 -3.70 21.03
C ASN A 123 -13.64 -2.39 20.35
N ARG A 124 -12.75 -1.39 20.37
CA ARG A 124 -13.01 -0.07 19.76
C ARG A 124 -13.23 -0.12 18.25
N ALA A 125 -12.73 -1.13 17.55
CA ALA A 125 -12.99 -1.27 16.10
C ALA A 125 -14.46 -1.60 15.80
N ARG A 126 -15.25 -2.00 16.79
CA ARG A 126 -16.71 -2.18 16.68
C ARG A 126 -17.49 -0.86 16.84
N ASN A 127 -16.87 0.23 17.30
CA ASN A 127 -17.61 1.47 17.55
C ASN A 127 -18.15 2.09 16.24
N ARG A 128 -19.37 2.65 16.27
CA ARG A 128 -20.10 3.19 15.12
C ARG A 128 -20.74 4.56 15.40
N LYS A 129 -20.25 5.28 16.41
CA LYS A 129 -20.77 6.60 16.77
C LYS A 129 -19.89 7.69 16.17
N GLY A 130 -20.40 8.35 15.15
CA GLY A 130 -19.74 9.49 14.51
C GLY A 130 -20.06 10.82 15.20
N ASP A 131 -19.29 11.84 14.82
CA ASP A 131 -19.58 13.25 15.07
C ASP A 131 -19.03 14.10 13.90
N ASP A 132 -19.33 15.41 13.90
CA ASP A 132 -18.87 16.35 12.86
C ASP A 132 -17.42 16.84 13.07
N LYS A 133 -16.64 16.15 13.91
CA LYS A 133 -15.27 16.49 14.27
C LYS A 133 -14.33 15.34 13.90
N ALA A 134 -13.79 14.63 14.89
CA ALA A 134 -12.81 13.56 14.71
C ALA A 134 -13.46 12.17 14.73
N ALA A 135 -14.75 12.07 15.08
CA ALA A 135 -15.49 10.81 15.19
C ALA A 135 -14.70 9.75 15.97
N LEU A 136 -14.18 10.10 17.15
CA LEU A 136 -13.30 9.22 17.95
C LEU A 136 -13.98 7.90 18.37
N GLU A 137 -15.31 7.87 18.36
CA GLU A 137 -16.14 6.70 18.63
C GLU A 137 -16.63 5.97 17.35
N TRP A 138 -15.96 6.19 16.21
CA TRP A 138 -16.16 5.42 14.99
C TRP A 138 -14.90 4.62 14.68
N GLY A 139 -14.91 3.33 14.99
CA GLY A 139 -13.73 2.45 14.92
C GLY A 139 -12.53 2.97 15.72
N PHE A 140 -11.34 2.45 15.41
CA PHE A 140 -10.08 2.84 16.07
C PHE A 140 -9.02 3.22 15.04
N SER A 141 -8.32 4.34 15.20
CA SER A 141 -7.21 4.71 14.30
C SER A 141 -5.86 4.48 14.98
N TRP A 142 -4.95 3.73 14.37
CA TRP A 142 -3.59 3.64 14.91
C TRP A 142 -2.76 4.88 14.50
N PRO A 143 -1.85 5.40 15.34
CA PRO A 143 -1.59 4.99 16.71
C PRO A 143 -2.56 5.64 17.71
N ASN A 144 -2.96 4.90 18.76
CA ASN A 144 -3.69 5.39 19.93
C ASN A 144 -4.91 6.31 19.64
N ASN A 145 -5.70 5.95 18.64
CA ASN A 145 -6.88 6.66 18.15
C ASN A 145 -6.66 8.06 17.55
N VAL A 146 -5.41 8.43 17.24
CA VAL A 146 -5.08 9.68 16.54
C VAL A 146 -5.66 9.65 15.13
N ARG A 147 -6.53 10.61 14.80
CA ARG A 147 -7.15 10.72 13.46
C ARG A 147 -6.26 11.46 12.47
N ILE A 148 -5.62 12.54 12.89
CA ILE A 148 -4.68 13.32 12.08
C ILE A 148 -3.28 13.23 12.69
N LEU A 149 -2.35 12.54 12.01
CA LEU A 149 -0.95 12.49 12.42
C LEU A 149 -0.34 13.90 12.42
N TYR A 150 0.65 14.10 13.28
CA TYR A 150 1.40 15.34 13.45
C TYR A 150 0.51 16.52 13.85
N ASN A 151 -0.66 16.27 14.45
CA ASN A 151 -1.63 17.31 14.75
C ASN A 151 -1.11 18.41 15.69
N ARG A 152 -0.07 18.15 16.49
CA ARG A 152 0.67 19.20 17.24
C ARG A 152 1.14 20.36 16.35
N ALA A 153 1.42 20.11 15.07
CA ALA A 153 1.80 21.13 14.08
C ALA A 153 0.62 22.02 13.63
N SER A 154 -0.62 21.71 14.03
CA SER A 154 -1.80 22.57 13.80
C SER A 154 -1.87 23.80 14.72
N ALA A 155 -0.98 23.86 15.71
CA ALA A 155 -0.77 24.99 16.61
C ALA A 155 0.66 25.55 16.48
N ASP A 156 0.81 26.82 16.83
CA ASP A 156 2.08 27.53 16.86
C ASP A 156 3.03 26.98 17.95
N PRO A 157 4.29 27.45 18.01
CA PRO A 157 5.22 26.99 19.03
C PRO A 157 4.75 27.25 20.46
N GLN A 158 3.86 28.22 20.70
CA GLN A 158 3.25 28.50 22.01
C GLN A 158 1.98 27.68 22.28
N GLY A 159 1.57 26.82 21.34
CA GLY A 159 0.40 25.95 21.45
C GLY A 159 -0.94 26.61 21.17
N ARG A 160 -0.93 27.79 20.53
CA ARG A 160 -2.14 28.46 20.04
C ARG A 160 -2.45 27.98 18.62
N PRO A 161 -3.71 27.67 18.26
CA PRO A 161 -4.04 27.30 16.89
C PRO A 161 -3.60 28.34 15.86
N TRP A 162 -3.06 27.91 14.71
CA TRP A 162 -2.73 28.84 13.61
C TRP A 162 -3.95 29.57 13.04
N SER A 163 -5.13 28.96 13.18
CA SER A 163 -6.39 29.51 12.72
C SER A 163 -7.52 29.02 13.62
N GLU A 164 -8.32 29.94 14.16
CA GLU A 164 -9.47 29.58 14.99
C GLU A 164 -10.48 28.71 14.21
N ARG A 165 -10.74 29.06 12.94
CA ARG A 165 -11.64 28.30 12.05
C ARG A 165 -11.19 26.86 11.82
N LYS A 166 -9.88 26.61 11.84
CA LYS A 166 -9.29 25.29 11.53
C LYS A 166 -8.54 24.69 12.73
N ARG A 167 -8.82 25.14 13.95
CA ARG A 167 -8.15 24.61 15.14
C ARG A 167 -8.43 23.12 15.27
N TRP A 168 -7.44 22.37 15.75
CA TRP A 168 -7.55 20.92 15.88
C TRP A 168 -7.12 20.46 17.26
N VAL A 169 -5.84 20.67 17.60
CA VAL A 169 -5.33 20.52 18.98
C VAL A 169 -4.66 21.82 19.41
N TRP A 170 -4.69 22.10 20.72
CA TRP A 170 -4.10 23.30 21.33
C TRP A 170 -3.68 23.02 22.77
N TRP A 171 -2.82 23.88 23.30
CA TRP A 171 -2.43 23.84 24.71
C TRP A 171 -3.50 24.53 25.56
N ASP A 172 -4.05 23.80 26.53
CA ASP A 172 -4.90 24.35 27.58
C ASP A 172 -4.02 24.62 28.80
N SER A 173 -3.69 25.90 29.04
CA SER A 173 -2.83 26.31 30.14
C SER A 173 -3.48 26.14 31.51
N GLU A 174 -4.81 26.13 31.59
CA GLU A 174 -5.53 25.93 32.86
C GLU A 174 -5.46 24.46 33.27
N GLN A 175 -5.54 23.55 32.29
CA GLN A 175 -5.46 22.10 32.53
C GLN A 175 -4.03 21.55 32.46
N GLY A 176 -3.07 22.35 31.99
CA GLY A 176 -1.68 21.93 31.82
C GLY A 176 -1.52 20.77 30.83
N ARG A 177 -2.32 20.76 29.74
CA ARG A 177 -2.28 19.69 28.74
C ARG A 177 -2.70 20.11 27.33
N TRP A 178 -2.24 19.37 26.34
CA TRP A 178 -2.78 19.38 24.99
C TRP A 178 -4.18 18.77 24.99
N THR A 179 -5.12 19.51 24.43
CA THR A 179 -6.50 19.10 24.23
C THR A 179 -6.94 19.45 22.82
N GLY A 180 -8.14 19.05 22.43
CA GLY A 180 -8.63 19.33 21.09
C GLY A 180 -9.85 18.54 20.68
N TYR A 181 -10.05 18.49 19.37
CA TYR A 181 -11.06 17.63 18.75
C TYR A 181 -10.57 16.20 18.51
N ASP A 182 -9.26 15.99 18.54
CA ASP A 182 -8.59 14.72 18.26
C ASP A 182 -7.66 14.34 19.43
N VAL A 183 -7.19 13.10 19.46
CA VAL A 183 -6.14 12.68 20.38
C VAL A 183 -4.84 13.37 19.98
N PRO A 184 -4.14 14.08 20.89
CA PRO A 184 -2.85 14.70 20.56
C PRO A 184 -1.83 13.64 20.12
N ASP A 185 -1.25 13.81 18.93
CA ASP A 185 -0.11 13.04 18.43
C ASP A 185 1.20 13.58 19.04
N PHE A 186 1.18 13.70 20.37
CA PHE A 186 2.20 14.33 21.18
C PHE A 186 1.99 13.91 22.65
N PRO A 187 3.03 13.90 23.51
CA PRO A 187 2.82 13.75 24.95
C PRO A 187 1.88 14.85 25.45
N ALA A 188 0.70 14.45 25.94
CA ALA A 188 -0.39 15.38 26.21
C ALA A 188 -0.06 16.36 27.35
N ASP A 189 0.78 15.95 28.29
CA ASP A 189 1.24 16.70 29.46
C ASP A 189 2.51 17.52 29.21
N LYS A 190 3.13 17.42 28.02
CA LYS A 190 4.35 18.17 27.71
C LYS A 190 4.04 19.61 27.29
N PRO A 191 4.44 20.62 28.08
CA PRO A 191 4.10 22.00 27.78
C PRO A 191 4.89 22.53 26.56
N PRO A 192 4.35 23.53 25.82
CA PRO A 192 4.98 24.03 24.59
C PRO A 192 6.39 24.59 24.80
N ASP A 193 6.70 25.12 25.97
CA ASP A 193 7.98 25.71 26.35
C ASP A 193 9.00 24.69 26.90
N TYR A 194 8.61 23.42 27.08
CA TYR A 194 9.50 22.36 27.57
C TYR A 194 10.78 22.27 26.75
N GLN A 195 11.93 22.34 27.43
CA GLN A 195 13.24 22.08 26.85
C GLN A 195 13.82 20.81 27.48
N PRO A 196 14.28 19.84 26.66
CA PRO A 196 14.85 18.62 27.16
C PRO A 196 16.18 18.88 27.88
N PRO A 197 16.43 18.28 29.05
CA PRO A 197 17.75 18.33 29.67
C PRO A 197 18.77 17.54 28.84
N GLU A 198 20.05 17.85 29.02
CA GLU A 198 21.13 17.09 28.40
C GLU A 198 21.06 15.61 28.83
N GLY A 199 21.21 14.70 27.87
CA GLY A 199 21.13 13.25 28.11
C GLY A 199 19.72 12.67 28.18
N ALA A 200 18.66 13.48 28.00
CA ALA A 200 17.30 12.98 27.82
C ALA A 200 17.22 11.97 26.66
N ARG A 201 16.29 11.01 26.74
CA ARG A 201 16.16 9.92 25.77
C ARG A 201 14.71 9.74 25.33
N GLY A 202 14.52 9.10 24.18
CA GLY A 202 13.21 8.82 23.64
C GLY A 202 12.37 10.09 23.50
N LEU A 203 11.09 10.01 23.89
CA LEU A 203 10.19 11.16 23.79
C LEU A 203 10.61 12.31 24.70
N ASP A 204 11.29 12.07 25.82
CA ASP A 204 11.72 13.13 26.74
C ASP A 204 12.81 14.04 26.14
N ALA A 205 13.48 13.57 25.08
CA ALA A 205 14.45 14.33 24.31
C ALA A 205 13.82 15.33 23.32
N HIS A 206 12.50 15.26 23.09
CA HIS A 206 11.81 16.23 22.24
C HIS A 206 11.35 17.44 23.03
N ALA A 207 11.73 18.64 22.58
CA ALA A 207 11.18 19.90 23.08
C ALA A 207 9.67 20.01 22.80
N GLY A 208 8.97 20.80 23.61
CA GLY A 208 7.51 20.97 23.56
C GLY A 208 6.97 21.60 22.27
N ASP A 209 7.86 22.17 21.47
CA ASP A 209 7.58 22.84 20.20
C ASP A 209 7.96 22.01 18.96
N LYS A 210 8.31 20.73 19.13
CA LYS A 210 8.77 19.84 18.05
C LYS A 210 7.73 18.75 17.72
N PRO A 211 6.82 18.97 16.76
CA PRO A 211 5.63 18.12 16.56
C PRO A 211 5.87 16.70 16.04
N PHE A 212 7.04 16.39 15.46
CA PHE A 212 7.24 15.13 14.74
C PHE A 212 7.90 14.06 15.62
N VAL A 213 7.13 13.49 16.56
CA VAL A 213 7.64 12.62 17.65
C VAL A 213 8.32 11.32 17.21
N MET A 214 8.12 10.89 15.97
CA MET A 214 8.79 9.70 15.42
C MET A 214 10.14 10.03 14.76
N LEU A 215 10.47 11.31 14.61
CA LEU A 215 11.74 11.77 14.05
C LEU A 215 12.68 12.18 15.20
N PRO A 216 13.94 11.71 15.25
CA PRO A 216 14.85 11.97 16.36
C PRO A 216 15.03 13.44 16.77
N ASP A 217 14.93 14.37 15.81
CA ASP A 217 15.04 15.82 16.00
C ASP A 217 13.68 16.52 16.18
N GLY A 218 12.58 15.77 16.04
CA GLY A 218 11.21 16.26 16.18
C GLY A 218 10.74 17.19 15.06
N ARG A 219 11.43 17.20 13.90
CA ARG A 219 11.20 18.15 12.80
C ARG A 219 10.90 17.45 11.48
N GLY A 220 9.99 18.04 10.70
CA GLY A 220 9.80 17.68 9.30
C GLY A 220 11.07 17.98 8.49
N ARG A 221 11.50 17.05 7.65
CA ARG A 221 12.77 17.10 6.92
C ARG A 221 12.58 17.57 5.49
N LEU A 222 13.12 18.76 5.17
CA LEU A 222 13.30 19.20 3.79
C LEU A 222 14.54 18.55 3.17
N PHE A 223 15.61 18.45 3.96
CA PHE A 223 16.82 17.69 3.65
C PHE A 223 16.79 16.39 4.45
N VAL A 224 16.88 15.24 3.79
CA VAL A 224 16.75 13.91 4.41
C VAL A 224 18.15 13.29 4.60
N PRO A 225 18.77 13.39 5.78
CA PRO A 225 20.18 13.06 5.96
C PRO A 225 20.48 11.55 5.99
N SER A 226 19.45 10.71 6.11
CA SER A 226 19.60 9.25 6.24
C SER A 226 18.35 8.53 5.76
N GLY A 227 18.52 7.27 5.34
CA GLY A 227 17.45 6.36 4.96
C GLY A 227 17.17 6.28 3.46
N LEU A 228 17.52 7.31 2.69
CA LEU A 228 17.39 7.32 1.22
C LEU A 228 18.71 6.90 0.56
N LEU A 229 18.63 6.03 -0.45
CA LEU A 229 19.77 5.55 -1.23
C LEU A 229 20.13 6.47 -2.41
N ASP A 230 19.20 7.31 -2.84
CA ASP A 230 19.25 8.15 -4.03
C ASP A 230 19.45 9.64 -3.74
N GLY A 231 19.65 10.00 -2.47
CA GLY A 231 20.11 11.32 -2.04
C GLY A 231 19.18 12.01 -1.05
N PRO A 232 19.66 13.11 -0.43
CA PRO A 232 18.93 13.81 0.63
C PRO A 232 17.88 14.81 0.12
N LEU A 233 17.87 15.07 -1.20
CA LEU A 233 16.94 15.94 -1.90
C LEU A 233 16.51 15.25 -3.20
N PRO A 234 15.23 15.34 -3.61
CA PRO A 234 14.80 14.79 -4.88
C PRO A 234 15.53 15.44 -6.06
N THR A 235 15.84 14.64 -7.07
CA THR A 235 16.34 15.14 -8.35
C THR A 235 15.79 14.33 -9.51
N HIS A 236 15.75 14.92 -10.71
CA HIS A 236 15.16 14.30 -11.89
C HIS A 236 16.13 13.31 -12.56
N TYR A 237 15.66 12.07 -12.73
CA TYR A 237 16.25 11.08 -13.61
C TYR A 237 15.20 10.56 -14.59
N GLU A 238 15.62 10.23 -15.81
CA GLU A 238 14.75 9.60 -16.80
C GLU A 238 14.37 8.18 -16.35
N PRO A 239 13.16 7.71 -16.72
CA PRO A 239 12.83 6.29 -16.71
C PRO A 239 13.92 5.48 -17.41
N TRP A 240 14.11 4.23 -17.01
CA TRP A 240 15.20 3.45 -17.58
C TRP A 240 15.01 3.22 -19.09
N GLU A 241 13.78 2.93 -19.48
CA GLU A 241 13.33 2.90 -20.88
C GLU A 241 12.62 4.22 -21.20
N SER A 242 13.38 5.18 -21.74
CA SER A 242 12.88 6.52 -22.09
C SER A 242 13.08 6.82 -23.57
N PRO A 243 12.15 7.54 -24.23
CA PRO A 243 12.32 7.99 -25.61
C PRO A 243 13.31 9.15 -25.76
N VAL A 244 13.72 9.77 -24.65
CA VAL A 244 14.60 10.95 -24.59
C VAL A 244 15.65 10.83 -23.49
N GLY A 245 16.76 11.56 -23.63
CA GLY A 245 17.78 11.66 -22.58
C GLY A 245 17.44 12.73 -21.53
N ASN A 246 18.27 12.83 -20.48
CA ASN A 246 18.10 13.79 -19.39
C ASN A 246 18.83 15.13 -19.69
N LEU A 247 18.13 16.27 -19.56
CA LEU A 247 18.75 17.59 -19.75
C LEU A 247 19.57 18.05 -18.54
N LEU A 248 19.15 17.69 -17.33
CA LEU A 248 19.81 18.09 -16.09
C LEU A 248 21.12 17.31 -15.91
N TYR A 249 21.09 16.01 -16.25
CA TYR A 249 22.23 15.10 -16.15
C TYR A 249 22.52 14.34 -17.45
N PRO A 250 23.01 15.00 -18.52
CA PRO A 250 23.23 14.35 -19.81
C PRO A 250 24.20 13.16 -19.77
N LYS A 251 25.14 13.15 -18.81
CA LYS A 251 26.12 12.08 -18.60
C LYS A 251 25.60 10.95 -17.70
N THR A 252 24.49 11.16 -17.01
CA THR A 252 23.90 10.19 -16.07
C THR A 252 22.39 10.30 -16.16
N PRO A 253 21.80 9.91 -17.31
CA PRO A 253 20.42 10.25 -17.59
C PRO A 253 19.43 9.48 -16.72
N ARG A 254 19.81 8.28 -16.27
CA ARG A 254 19.04 7.36 -15.42
C ARG A 254 19.55 7.44 -13.99
N SER A 255 18.74 6.99 -13.03
CA SER A 255 19.16 6.92 -11.63
C SER A 255 20.43 6.07 -11.49
N PRO A 256 21.50 6.59 -10.86
CA PRO A 256 22.77 5.88 -10.73
C PRO A 256 22.72 4.72 -9.73
N VAL A 257 21.63 4.60 -8.97
CA VAL A 257 21.45 3.59 -7.92
C VAL A 257 20.26 2.67 -8.17
N ALA A 258 19.62 2.76 -9.34
CA ALA A 258 18.53 1.86 -9.72
C ALA A 258 19.04 0.40 -9.78
N PRO A 259 18.43 -0.54 -9.05
CA PRO A 259 18.75 -1.96 -9.14
C PRO A 259 18.23 -2.55 -10.45
N LEU A 260 19.11 -3.26 -11.15
CA LEU A 260 18.80 -3.98 -12.39
C LEU A 260 18.93 -5.49 -12.18
N PHE A 261 18.18 -6.23 -12.98
CA PHE A 261 18.19 -7.70 -13.03
C PHE A 261 18.49 -8.15 -14.45
N GLU A 262 19.77 -8.32 -14.75
CA GLU A 262 20.23 -8.86 -16.02
C GLU A 262 19.83 -10.33 -16.13
N ARG A 263 18.75 -10.59 -16.89
CA ARG A 263 18.23 -11.92 -17.14
C ARG A 263 17.77 -12.05 -18.60
N PRO A 264 17.82 -13.26 -19.19
CA PRO A 264 17.37 -13.48 -20.57
C PRO A 264 15.90 -13.08 -20.82
N ASP A 265 15.05 -13.19 -19.80
CA ASP A 265 13.63 -12.85 -19.84
C ASP A 265 13.32 -11.40 -19.45
N ASN A 266 14.35 -10.61 -19.09
CA ASN A 266 14.23 -9.20 -18.74
C ASN A 266 15.35 -8.36 -19.40
N PRO A 267 15.47 -8.39 -20.73
CA PRO A 267 16.40 -7.52 -21.44
C PRO A 267 16.01 -6.06 -21.24
N TYR A 268 16.95 -5.14 -21.46
CA TYR A 268 16.72 -3.69 -21.45
C TYR A 268 17.19 -3.11 -22.79
N HIS A 269 16.66 -1.94 -23.19
CA HIS A 269 17.17 -1.22 -24.35
C HIS A 269 17.73 0.17 -23.97
N GLU A 270 18.47 0.75 -24.91
CA GLU A 270 19.02 2.09 -24.75
C GLU A 270 17.95 3.17 -24.89
N ILE A 271 18.24 4.34 -24.33
CA ILE A 271 17.39 5.52 -24.46
C ILE A 271 17.18 5.84 -25.94
N GLY A 272 15.92 6.10 -26.31
CA GLY A 272 15.55 6.49 -27.66
C GLY A 272 15.62 5.37 -28.70
N ASP A 273 15.62 4.10 -28.27
CA ASP A 273 15.58 2.95 -29.19
C ASP A 273 14.41 3.08 -30.18
N PRO A 274 14.68 3.15 -31.50
CA PRO A 274 13.64 3.37 -32.50
C PRO A 274 12.67 2.20 -32.63
N ARG A 275 13.00 1.02 -32.10
CA ARG A 275 12.10 -0.15 -32.06
C ARG A 275 10.95 0.05 -31.08
N PHE A 276 11.12 0.89 -30.06
CA PHE A 276 10.13 1.16 -29.01
C PHE A 276 9.91 2.67 -28.86
N PRO A 277 9.30 3.34 -29.86
CA PRO A 277 9.24 4.80 -29.90
C PRO A 277 8.16 5.41 -29.00
N TYR A 278 7.24 4.60 -28.44
CA TYR A 278 6.06 5.09 -27.73
C TYR A 278 6.18 4.85 -26.23
N VAL A 279 5.84 5.85 -25.42
CA VAL A 279 5.72 5.66 -23.97
C VAL A 279 4.44 4.88 -23.69
N ILE A 280 4.50 3.91 -22.78
CA ILE A 280 3.33 3.22 -22.24
C ILE A 280 3.24 3.43 -20.74
N THR A 281 2.02 3.67 -20.28
CA THR A 281 1.68 3.72 -18.85
C THR A 281 0.56 2.74 -18.52
N THR A 282 0.58 2.19 -17.31
CA THR A 282 -0.48 1.32 -16.81
C THR A 282 -1.30 1.96 -15.70
N TYR A 283 -2.62 1.81 -15.73
CA TYR A 283 -3.53 2.45 -14.77
C TYR A 283 -4.79 1.61 -14.51
N ARG A 284 -5.71 2.17 -13.73
CA ARG A 284 -6.91 1.49 -13.25
C ARG A 284 -8.17 2.02 -13.91
N LEU A 285 -9.19 1.19 -13.94
CA LEU A 285 -10.57 1.49 -14.29
C LEU A 285 -11.43 1.34 -13.03
N THR A 286 -12.47 2.15 -12.93
CA THR A 286 -13.36 2.19 -11.76
C THR A 286 -14.01 0.82 -11.51
N GLU A 287 -14.31 0.09 -12.58
CA GLU A 287 -15.05 -1.16 -12.58
C GLU A 287 -14.20 -2.39 -12.26
N HIS A 288 -12.87 -2.24 -12.21
CA HIS A 288 -11.96 -3.36 -12.00
C HIS A 288 -10.99 -3.16 -10.85
N HIS A 289 -10.67 -4.26 -10.17
CA HIS A 289 -9.84 -4.25 -8.97
C HIS A 289 -8.54 -5.06 -9.20
N THR A 290 -7.39 -4.42 -8.99
CA THR A 290 -6.04 -5.03 -9.12
C THR A 290 -5.82 -5.72 -10.48
N ALA A 291 -5.27 -6.93 -10.56
CA ALA A 291 -5.15 -7.70 -11.80
C ALA A 291 -6.49 -8.31 -12.30
N GLY A 292 -7.61 -7.80 -11.78
CA GLY A 292 -8.97 -8.18 -12.15
C GLY A 292 -9.41 -9.57 -11.71
N GLY A 293 -8.61 -10.32 -10.95
CA GLY A 293 -8.96 -11.67 -10.50
C GLY A 293 -10.28 -11.76 -9.73
N MET A 294 -10.66 -10.68 -9.03
CA MET A 294 -11.97 -10.55 -8.39
C MET A 294 -13.03 -9.98 -9.32
N SER A 295 -12.73 -8.89 -10.02
CA SER A 295 -13.75 -8.10 -10.74
C SER A 295 -14.11 -8.68 -12.10
N ARG A 296 -13.20 -9.36 -12.79
CA ARG A 296 -13.46 -9.98 -14.11
C ARG A 296 -14.37 -11.20 -14.01
N THR A 297 -14.59 -11.73 -12.80
CA THR A 297 -15.53 -12.82 -12.53
C THR A 297 -16.89 -12.34 -12.05
N VAL A 298 -17.10 -11.02 -11.93
CA VAL A 298 -18.40 -10.43 -11.59
C VAL A 298 -19.09 -9.98 -12.88
N PRO A 299 -20.23 -10.59 -13.28
CA PRO A 299 -20.87 -10.31 -14.57
C PRO A 299 -21.16 -8.84 -14.83
N TRP A 300 -21.69 -8.11 -13.84
CA TRP A 300 -22.01 -6.68 -14.01
C TRP A 300 -20.77 -5.80 -14.23
N LEU A 301 -19.65 -6.12 -13.58
CA LEU A 301 -18.41 -5.36 -13.77
C LEU A 301 -17.76 -5.68 -15.11
N ALA A 302 -17.83 -6.94 -15.52
CA ALA A 302 -17.38 -7.38 -16.83
C ALA A 302 -18.27 -6.81 -17.96
N GLU A 303 -19.57 -6.62 -17.74
CA GLU A 303 -20.45 -5.97 -18.71
C GLU A 303 -20.05 -4.50 -18.96
N LEU A 304 -19.65 -3.79 -17.90
CA LEU A 304 -19.20 -2.39 -18.02
C LEU A 304 -17.82 -2.25 -18.69
N GLN A 305 -16.90 -3.19 -18.45
CA GLN A 305 -15.56 -3.21 -19.05
C GLN A 305 -15.22 -4.62 -19.58
N PRO A 306 -15.75 -5.01 -20.76
CA PRO A 306 -15.75 -6.41 -21.21
C PRO A 306 -14.45 -6.89 -21.85
N GLU A 307 -13.65 -5.99 -22.40
CA GLU A 307 -12.44 -6.35 -23.14
C GLU A 307 -11.27 -5.43 -22.77
N GLY A 308 -10.07 -6.02 -22.72
CA GLY A 308 -8.84 -5.25 -22.55
C GLY A 308 -8.59 -4.32 -23.73
N PHE A 309 -8.23 -3.07 -23.44
CA PHE A 309 -7.98 -2.03 -24.43
C PHE A 309 -6.68 -1.27 -24.16
N VAL A 310 -6.24 -0.51 -25.16
CA VAL A 310 -5.18 0.48 -25.05
C VAL A 310 -5.67 1.83 -25.58
N GLU A 311 -5.49 2.88 -24.81
CA GLU A 311 -5.79 4.26 -25.17
C GLU A 311 -4.68 4.82 -26.05
N ILE A 312 -5.06 5.36 -27.21
CA ILE A 312 -4.15 5.99 -28.16
C ILE A 312 -4.74 7.30 -28.68
N SER A 313 -3.87 8.24 -29.03
CA SER A 313 -4.29 9.53 -29.59
C SER A 313 -4.83 9.33 -31.02
N PRO A 314 -5.74 10.21 -31.51
CA PRO A 314 -6.16 10.16 -32.91
C PRO A 314 -5.00 10.34 -33.89
N GLU A 315 -3.98 11.10 -33.49
CA GLU A 315 -2.78 11.32 -34.30
C GLU A 315 -1.95 10.04 -34.47
N LEU A 316 -1.64 9.33 -33.38
CA LEU A 316 -0.95 8.04 -33.45
C LEU A 316 -1.77 7.00 -34.21
N ALA A 317 -3.08 6.99 -33.97
CA ALA A 317 -4.00 6.09 -34.66
C ALA A 317 -3.99 6.31 -36.18
N ALA A 318 -3.99 7.57 -36.63
CA ALA A 318 -3.88 7.92 -38.04
C ALA A 318 -2.52 7.54 -38.64
N GLU A 319 -1.42 7.81 -37.92
CA GLU A 319 -0.05 7.43 -38.34
C GLU A 319 0.09 5.91 -38.55
N LEU A 320 -0.60 5.10 -37.73
CA LEU A 320 -0.53 3.63 -37.77
C LEU A 320 -1.69 2.96 -38.51
N GLY A 321 -2.66 3.71 -39.05
CA GLY A 321 -3.83 3.16 -39.74
C GLY A 321 -4.75 2.33 -38.84
N ILE A 322 -4.88 2.70 -37.57
CA ILE A 322 -5.69 2.03 -36.54
C ILE A 322 -7.02 2.77 -36.39
N ALA A 323 -8.13 2.05 -36.57
CA ALA A 323 -9.46 2.56 -36.25
C ALA A 323 -9.83 2.25 -34.79
N ASN A 324 -10.77 3.02 -34.23
CA ASN A 324 -11.30 2.71 -32.91
C ASN A 324 -11.95 1.32 -32.89
N GLY A 325 -11.60 0.51 -31.90
CA GLY A 325 -12.07 -0.88 -31.75
C GLY A 325 -11.25 -1.92 -32.52
N ASP A 326 -10.27 -1.51 -33.34
CA ASP A 326 -9.36 -2.46 -33.99
C ASP A 326 -8.56 -3.25 -32.96
N TRP A 327 -8.18 -4.47 -33.32
CA TRP A 327 -7.16 -5.20 -32.58
C TRP A 327 -5.79 -4.57 -32.80
N VAL A 328 -5.03 -4.47 -31.72
CA VAL A 328 -3.65 -4.04 -31.72
C VAL A 328 -2.79 -4.95 -30.85
N VAL A 329 -1.49 -4.93 -31.14
CA VAL A 329 -0.47 -5.58 -30.33
C VAL A 329 0.49 -4.53 -29.82
N VAL A 330 0.60 -4.46 -28.50
CA VAL A 330 1.65 -3.71 -27.81
C VAL A 330 2.83 -4.67 -27.60
N SER A 331 4.05 -4.22 -27.87
CA SER A 331 5.24 -5.07 -27.73
C SER A 331 6.40 -4.32 -27.08
N THR A 332 7.18 -5.07 -26.31
CA THR A 332 8.44 -4.61 -25.70
C THR A 332 9.51 -5.70 -25.93
N LEU A 333 10.73 -5.53 -25.40
CA LEU A 333 11.71 -6.64 -25.48
C LEU A 333 11.32 -7.87 -24.65
N ARG A 334 10.34 -7.74 -23.75
CA ARG A 334 9.92 -8.81 -22.83
C ARG A 334 8.77 -9.65 -23.38
N GLY A 335 7.87 -9.04 -24.16
CA GLY A 335 6.73 -9.75 -24.69
C GLY A 335 5.78 -8.89 -25.51
N GLU A 336 4.64 -9.48 -25.82
CA GLU A 336 3.55 -8.85 -26.56
C GLU A 336 2.24 -9.00 -25.78
N ALA A 337 1.33 -8.02 -25.91
CA ALA A 337 -0.02 -8.09 -25.36
C ALA A 337 -1.05 -7.60 -26.39
N GLU A 338 -2.12 -8.39 -26.58
CA GLU A 338 -3.27 -8.01 -27.41
C GLU A 338 -4.26 -7.15 -26.63
N ALA A 339 -4.77 -6.11 -27.30
CA ALA A 339 -5.83 -5.25 -26.78
C ALA A 339 -6.67 -4.67 -27.92
N ARG A 340 -7.85 -4.12 -27.58
CA ARG A 340 -8.62 -3.24 -28.46
C ARG A 340 -8.04 -1.83 -28.45
N ALA A 341 -8.03 -1.14 -29.58
CA ALA A 341 -7.70 0.28 -29.62
C ALA A 341 -8.88 1.13 -29.13
N LEU A 342 -8.66 1.96 -28.13
CA LEU A 342 -9.55 3.06 -27.75
C LEU A 342 -8.92 4.37 -28.24
N VAL A 343 -9.36 4.84 -29.40
CA VAL A 343 -8.87 6.10 -29.99
C VAL A 343 -9.59 7.26 -29.31
N THR A 344 -8.84 8.14 -28.64
CA THR A 344 -9.42 9.14 -27.75
C THR A 344 -8.58 10.40 -27.66
N ASP A 345 -9.22 11.57 -27.66
CA ASP A 345 -8.56 12.87 -27.45
C ASP A 345 -8.00 13.06 -26.03
N ARG A 346 -8.34 12.17 -25.08
CA ARG A 346 -7.86 12.25 -23.69
C ARG A 346 -6.36 12.00 -23.56
N ILE A 347 -5.76 11.32 -24.52
CA ILE A 347 -4.31 11.10 -24.57
C ILE A 347 -3.76 11.83 -25.78
N GLN A 348 -2.72 12.64 -25.54
CA GLN A 348 -2.15 13.52 -26.55
C GLN A 348 -0.63 13.31 -26.60
N PRO A 349 -0.01 13.44 -27.79
CA PRO A 349 1.43 13.44 -27.90
C PRO A 349 2.02 14.65 -27.18
N LEU A 350 3.23 14.49 -26.65
CA LEU A 350 4.00 15.57 -26.04
C LEU A 350 5.13 15.99 -26.94
N VAL A 351 5.48 17.27 -26.92
CA VAL A 351 6.71 17.76 -27.56
C VAL A 351 7.80 17.84 -26.50
N ILE A 352 8.73 16.88 -26.55
CA ILE A 352 9.85 16.77 -25.61
C ILE A 352 11.14 16.93 -26.41
N HIS A 353 11.92 17.98 -26.09
CA HIS A 353 13.15 18.32 -26.81
C HIS A 353 12.95 18.54 -28.32
N GLY A 354 11.82 19.14 -28.69
CA GLY A 354 11.44 19.34 -30.10
C GLY A 354 11.02 18.05 -30.82
N ARG A 355 11.05 16.90 -30.14
CA ARG A 355 10.56 15.62 -30.66
C ARG A 355 9.13 15.39 -30.20
N LYS A 356 8.28 14.96 -31.12
CA LYS A 356 6.96 14.44 -30.79
C LYS A 356 7.10 13.05 -30.16
N VAL A 357 6.60 12.89 -28.96
CA VAL A 357 6.59 11.65 -28.20
C VAL A 357 5.14 11.25 -28.00
N HIS A 358 4.75 10.14 -28.61
CA HIS A 358 3.43 9.56 -28.39
C HIS A 358 3.41 8.76 -27.08
N GLN A 359 2.26 8.79 -26.42
CA GLN A 359 2.01 8.02 -25.22
C GLN A 359 0.78 7.14 -25.46
N ILE A 360 0.80 5.93 -24.91
CA ILE A 360 -0.32 4.99 -24.94
C ILE A 360 -0.66 4.55 -23.51
N GLY A 361 -1.92 4.20 -23.29
CA GLY A 361 -2.44 3.89 -21.97
C GLY A 361 -3.02 2.48 -21.89
N MET A 362 -2.53 1.60 -21.02
CA MET A 362 -3.04 0.22 -20.92
C MET A 362 -3.51 -0.11 -19.50
N PRO A 363 -4.81 -0.36 -19.27
CA PRO A 363 -5.29 -0.87 -17.99
C PRO A 363 -4.70 -2.26 -17.69
N TRP A 364 -4.21 -2.46 -16.47
CA TRP A 364 -3.55 -3.73 -16.06
C TRP A 364 -4.52 -4.73 -15.42
N HIS A 365 -5.81 -4.62 -15.72
CA HIS A 365 -6.86 -5.43 -15.10
C HIS A 365 -7.09 -6.77 -15.76
N PHE A 366 -6.63 -6.96 -17.00
CA PHE A 366 -7.06 -8.06 -17.85
C PHE A 366 -6.09 -9.26 -17.81
N GLY A 367 -6.60 -10.39 -18.28
CA GLY A 367 -5.86 -11.65 -18.35
C GLY A 367 -6.72 -12.73 -19.04
N TYR A 368 -6.23 -13.97 -19.02
CA TYR A 368 -6.79 -15.07 -19.83
C TYR A 368 -8.05 -15.74 -19.25
N LYS A 369 -8.47 -15.42 -18.02
CA LYS A 369 -9.59 -16.10 -17.33
C LYS A 369 -10.57 -15.11 -16.70
N GLY A 370 -11.87 -15.36 -16.87
CA GLY A 370 -12.96 -14.48 -16.41
C GLY A 370 -13.91 -14.16 -17.56
N TYR A 371 -14.98 -13.40 -17.28
CA TYR A 371 -15.90 -12.90 -18.29
C TYR A 371 -15.25 -11.81 -19.16
N ALA A 372 -14.47 -10.92 -18.53
CA ALA A 372 -13.66 -9.93 -19.23
C ALA A 372 -12.23 -10.47 -19.43
N GLN A 373 -11.72 -10.40 -20.66
CA GLN A 373 -10.42 -10.97 -21.04
C GLN A 373 -9.57 -9.94 -21.80
N GLY A 374 -8.26 -10.18 -21.85
CA GLY A 374 -7.30 -9.32 -22.57
C GLY A 374 -5.85 -9.69 -22.24
N GLY A 375 -4.92 -9.02 -22.91
CA GLY A 375 -3.49 -9.16 -22.62
C GLY A 375 -3.11 -8.72 -21.21
N ILE A 376 -2.06 -9.33 -20.66
CA ILE A 376 -1.53 -9.00 -19.34
C ILE A 376 -0.52 -7.87 -19.50
N ALA A 377 -0.82 -6.68 -18.98
CA ALA A 377 0.05 -5.51 -19.15
C ALA A 377 1.45 -5.70 -18.54
N ASN A 378 1.56 -6.50 -17.46
CA ASN A 378 2.84 -6.76 -16.81
C ASN A 378 3.78 -7.67 -17.63
N ASP A 379 3.29 -8.35 -18.66
CA ASP A 379 4.17 -9.07 -19.61
C ASP A 379 5.03 -8.10 -20.44
N LEU A 380 4.69 -6.80 -20.42
CA LEU A 380 5.37 -5.75 -21.17
C LEU A 380 6.43 -5.02 -20.33
N SER A 381 6.20 -4.88 -19.03
CA SER A 381 7.01 -4.03 -18.13
C SER A 381 8.37 -4.63 -17.82
N ALA A 382 9.41 -3.79 -17.75
CA ALA A 382 10.72 -4.21 -17.31
C ALA A 382 10.80 -4.33 -15.77
N LEU A 383 11.52 -5.33 -15.27
CA LEU A 383 11.85 -5.44 -13.85
C LEU A 383 13.01 -4.48 -13.55
N ILE A 384 12.67 -3.29 -13.11
CA ILE A 384 13.59 -2.20 -12.73
C ILE A 384 13.07 -1.62 -11.45
N GLU A 385 13.87 -1.69 -10.40
CA GLU A 385 13.39 -1.39 -9.06
C GLU A 385 13.63 0.08 -8.67
N ASP A 386 12.70 0.64 -7.91
CA ASP A 386 13.00 1.80 -7.08
C ASP A 386 14.10 1.43 -6.07
N PRO A 387 15.19 2.21 -5.97
CA PRO A 387 16.33 1.86 -5.12
C PRO A 387 15.94 1.62 -3.66
N ASN A 388 14.96 2.37 -3.16
CA ASN A 388 14.58 2.36 -1.76
C ASN A 388 13.59 1.21 -1.44
N SER A 389 12.49 1.13 -2.18
CA SER A 389 11.35 0.24 -1.90
C SER A 389 11.38 -1.08 -2.67
N ARG A 390 12.25 -1.19 -3.69
CA ARG A 390 12.32 -2.35 -4.59
C ARG A 390 11.06 -2.59 -5.43
N ILE A 391 10.20 -1.57 -5.55
CA ILE A 391 9.00 -1.64 -6.40
C ILE A 391 9.40 -1.44 -7.86
N HIS A 392 8.91 -2.30 -8.75
CA HIS A 392 9.26 -2.24 -10.17
C HIS A 392 8.58 -1.09 -10.94
N GLU A 393 9.23 -0.62 -12.00
CA GLU A 393 8.71 0.41 -12.91
C GLU A 393 7.61 -0.14 -13.84
N ALA A 394 6.35 0.22 -13.55
CA ALA A 394 5.20 -0.14 -14.38
C ALA A 394 4.40 1.09 -14.86
N LYS A 395 4.92 2.30 -14.66
CA LYS A 395 4.22 3.56 -14.97
C LYS A 395 4.80 4.30 -16.16
N SER A 396 6.09 4.14 -16.43
CA SER A 396 6.75 4.79 -17.54
C SER A 396 7.80 3.87 -18.11
N PHE A 397 7.54 3.32 -19.29
CA PHE A 397 8.50 2.55 -20.08
C PHE A 397 8.12 2.71 -21.54
N THR A 398 8.92 2.16 -22.44
CA THR A 398 8.66 2.30 -23.88
C THR A 398 8.27 0.99 -24.55
N CYS A 399 7.47 1.12 -25.60
CA CYS A 399 6.91 0.02 -26.35
C CYS A 399 6.78 0.37 -27.84
N ASN A 400 6.43 -0.63 -28.61
CA ASN A 400 5.92 -0.49 -29.96
C ASN A 400 4.43 -0.85 -30.00
N LEU A 401 3.75 -0.34 -31.02
CA LEU A 401 2.33 -0.58 -31.26
C LEU A 401 2.11 -0.92 -32.73
N ARG A 402 1.40 -2.01 -33.00
CA ARG A 402 0.99 -2.38 -34.36
C ARG A 402 -0.47 -2.80 -34.42
N LYS A 403 -1.10 -2.58 -35.58
CA LYS A 403 -2.43 -3.12 -35.89
C LYS A 403 -2.38 -4.65 -36.03
N GLY A 404 -3.45 -5.31 -35.62
CA GLY A 404 -3.64 -6.76 -35.76
C GLY A 404 -3.55 -7.51 -34.45
N ARG A 405 -3.22 -8.80 -34.55
CA ARG A 405 -3.21 -9.76 -33.44
C ARG A 405 -1.82 -10.40 -33.30
N ILE A 406 -1.55 -11.00 -32.15
CA ILE A 406 -0.40 -11.87 -31.91
C ILE A 406 -0.62 -13.12 -32.76
N ALA A 407 0.42 -13.52 -33.50
CA ALA A 407 0.35 -14.73 -34.31
C ALA A 407 0.24 -15.94 -33.37
N ARG A 408 -0.86 -16.69 -33.46
CA ARG A 408 -1.00 -17.95 -32.73
C ARG A 408 -0.21 -19.04 -33.46
N GLU A 409 0.40 -19.97 -32.72
CA GLU A 409 1.06 -21.12 -33.33
C GLU A 409 0.08 -21.85 -34.26
N GLY A 410 0.39 -21.86 -35.56
CA GLY A 410 -0.48 -22.37 -36.64
C GLY A 410 -0.97 -21.30 -37.64
N GLU A 411 -0.84 -20.01 -37.33
CA GLU A 411 -1.33 -18.89 -38.15
C GLU A 411 -0.19 -18.02 -38.76
N ARG A 412 1.04 -18.55 -38.87
CA ARG A 412 2.06 -17.87 -39.70
C ARG A 412 1.66 -18.05 -41.17
N PRO A 413 1.38 -16.97 -41.93
CA PRO A 413 1.30 -17.09 -43.37
C PRO A 413 2.67 -17.58 -43.88
N LEU A 414 2.64 -18.51 -44.84
CA LEU A 414 3.81 -18.96 -45.59
C LEU A 414 4.59 -17.80 -46.21
#